data_AF-A0A3P6D0E4-F1
#
_entry.id   AF-A0A3P6D0E4-F1
#
_cell.length_a   1.000
_cell.length_b   1.000
_cell.length_c   1.000
_cell.angle_alpha   90.00
_cell.angle_beta   90.00
_cell.angle_gamma   90.00
#
_symmetry.space_group_name_H-M   'P 1'
#
loop_
_entity.id
_entity.type
_entity.pdbx_description
1 polymer ?
#
loop_
_entity_poly.entity_id
_entity_poly.type
_entity_poly.pdbx_seq_one_letter_code
_entity_poly.pdbx_strand_id
1 'polypeptide(L)'
;MAEGDDSFSKSIEQENPTVPPPPPPRETPTRPTLRFTGCDAFGNFVVQHVLNLNNLRCTYDIAVCLRGHYVELSCTHGGRYIVEKLLEREETGVLVVAELLECERDKLLRLARSVYGNFVVVTALKVTREDLYRGLVNKLKPLLPLLRRSHQSITIAEILESVP
;
A
#
# COMPACT_ATOMS: atom_id res chain seq x y z
N MET A 1 69.66 -7.97 46.96
CA MET A 1 70.37 -8.28 45.71
C MET A 1 69.31 -8.52 44.65
N ALA A 2 69.14 -7.56 43.74
CA ALA A 2 68.38 -7.60 42.48
C ALA A 2 68.59 -6.18 41.88
N GLU A 3 69.50 -5.94 40.92
CA GLU A 3 69.34 -6.23 39.47
C GLU A 3 67.91 -5.84 39.02
N GLY A 4 67.62 -4.69 38.40
CA GLY A 4 68.40 -3.91 37.43
C GLY A 4 68.16 -4.49 36.05
N ASP A 5 67.11 -4.06 35.35
CA ASP A 5 66.98 -4.17 33.89
C ASP A 5 65.83 -3.29 33.36
N ASP A 6 66.21 -2.10 32.90
CA ASP A 6 65.52 -1.31 31.89
C ASP A 6 65.56 -2.07 30.56
N SER A 7 64.49 -2.77 30.19
CA SER A 7 64.19 -3.00 28.76
C SER A 7 62.84 -3.66 28.57
N PHE A 8 62.20 -3.32 27.46
CA PHE A 8 60.90 -3.78 26.97
C PHE A 8 59.65 -3.01 27.43
N SER A 9 59.73 -1.67 27.40
CA SER A 9 58.58 -0.80 27.09
C SER A 9 58.20 -0.83 25.59
N LYS A 10 58.24 -2.02 24.97
CA LYS A 10 57.77 -2.26 23.60
C LYS A 10 56.85 -3.48 23.61
N SER A 11 55.59 -3.29 23.97
CA SER A 11 54.46 -4.16 23.57
C SER A 11 53.14 -3.61 24.13
N ILE A 12 52.70 -2.46 23.61
CA ILE A 12 51.27 -2.07 23.63
C ILE A 12 50.90 -1.38 22.31
N GLU A 13 51.28 -1.98 21.19
CA GLU A 13 50.58 -1.77 19.91
C GLU A 13 49.90 -3.09 19.58
N GLN A 14 48.83 -3.40 20.31
CA GLN A 14 47.81 -4.31 19.80
C GLN A 14 46.82 -3.43 19.06
N GLU A 15 46.75 -3.63 17.75
CA GLU A 15 45.93 -2.89 16.79
C GLU A 15 44.54 -2.52 17.36
N ASN A 16 44.32 -1.24 17.56
CA ASN A 16 43.00 -0.68 17.73
C ASN A 16 42.43 -0.41 16.33
N PRO A 17 41.41 -1.15 15.86
CA PRO A 17 40.80 -0.82 14.57
C PRO A 17 40.18 0.57 14.65
N THR A 18 40.67 1.47 13.80
CA THR A 18 40.23 2.85 13.60
C THR A 18 38.73 3.03 13.83
N VAL A 19 38.37 3.58 15.00
CA VAL A 19 37.01 4.06 15.27
C VAL A 19 36.78 5.26 14.35
N PRO A 20 35.80 5.22 13.42
CA PRO A 20 35.51 6.38 12.58
C PRO A 20 34.95 7.53 13.45
N PRO A 21 35.25 8.79 13.11
CA PRO A 21 34.83 9.95 13.91
C PRO A 21 33.30 10.07 13.99
N PRO A 22 32.74 10.59 15.09
CA PRO A 22 31.30 10.80 15.22
C PRO A 22 30.81 11.83 14.20
N PRO A 23 29.64 11.61 13.56
CA PRO A 23 29.06 12.56 12.63
C PRO A 23 28.60 13.85 13.35
N PRO A 24 28.57 15.00 12.65
CA PRO A 24 28.25 16.31 13.24
C PRO A 24 26.79 16.42 13.71
N PRO A 25 26.47 17.31 14.67
CA PRO A 25 25.10 17.55 15.12
C PRO A 25 24.45 18.62 14.23
N ARG A 26 23.35 18.28 13.52
CA ARG A 26 22.42 19.17 12.80
C ARG A 26 21.41 18.27 12.05
N GLU A 27 20.09 18.37 12.12
CA GLU A 27 19.14 19.33 12.67
C GLU A 27 17.86 18.58 13.08
N THR A 28 17.13 19.09 14.07
CA THR A 28 15.80 18.63 14.47
C THR A 28 14.81 18.68 13.30
N PRO A 29 13.99 17.64 13.07
CA PRO A 29 12.71 17.79 12.41
C PRO A 29 11.59 17.52 13.41
N THR A 30 10.94 18.60 13.80
CA THR A 30 9.51 18.65 14.11
C THR A 30 8.70 17.80 13.11
N ARG A 31 7.77 17.00 13.65
CA ARG A 31 6.70 16.19 13.02
C ARG A 31 6.99 14.69 12.95
N PRO A 32 6.17 13.83 13.58
CA PRO A 32 6.23 12.40 13.32
C PRO A 32 5.63 12.16 11.93
N THR A 33 6.46 12.15 10.90
CA THR A 33 6.14 11.41 9.69
C THR A 33 6.29 9.94 10.05
N LEU A 34 5.18 9.32 10.47
CA LEU A 34 5.03 7.87 10.58
C LEU A 34 5.38 7.26 9.22
N ARG A 35 6.64 6.89 9.03
CA ARG A 35 7.06 5.99 7.96
C ARG A 35 6.52 4.62 8.35
N PHE A 36 5.38 4.28 7.76
CA PHE A 36 4.80 2.93 7.73
C PHE A 36 5.78 1.99 7.03
N THR A 37 6.75 1.44 7.76
CA THR A 37 7.62 0.35 7.27
C THR A 37 7.63 -0.82 8.26
N GLY A 38 6.46 -1.10 8.86
CA GLY A 38 6.27 -2.22 9.80
C GLY A 38 4.95 -2.99 9.61
N CYS A 39 4.11 -2.64 8.63
CA CYS A 39 2.77 -3.20 8.47
C CYS A 39 2.63 -4.30 7.41
N ASP A 40 3.70 -4.67 6.69
CA ASP A 40 3.54 -5.48 5.47
C ASP A 40 3.24 -6.97 5.70
N ALA A 41 3.54 -7.55 6.88
CA ALA A 41 3.25 -8.97 7.14
C ALA A 41 2.22 -9.20 8.26
N PHE A 42 2.26 -8.42 9.35
CA PHE A 42 1.33 -8.56 10.47
C PHE A 42 0.02 -7.78 10.27
N GLY A 43 0.07 -6.65 9.56
CA GLY A 43 -1.10 -5.80 9.31
C GLY A 43 -2.17 -6.52 8.50
N ASN A 44 -1.78 -7.35 7.54
CA ASN A 44 -2.73 -8.08 6.71
C ASN A 44 -3.53 -9.13 7.50
N PHE A 45 -2.91 -9.85 8.44
CA PHE A 45 -3.62 -10.80 9.31
C PHE A 45 -4.50 -10.11 10.36
N VAL A 46 -4.00 -9.04 10.98
CA VAL A 46 -4.78 -8.28 11.97
C VAL A 46 -5.95 -7.55 11.32
N VAL A 47 -5.77 -6.96 10.14
CA VAL A 47 -6.84 -6.30 9.40
C VAL A 47 -7.87 -7.30 8.91
N GLN A 48 -7.46 -8.48 8.39
CA GLN A 48 -8.41 -9.55 8.07
C GLN A 48 -9.20 -9.99 9.31
N HIS A 49 -8.55 -10.13 10.47
CA HIS A 49 -9.22 -10.51 11.70
C HIS A 49 -10.19 -9.43 12.21
N VAL A 50 -9.80 -8.16 12.16
CA VAL A 50 -10.64 -7.01 12.54
C VAL A 50 -11.81 -6.81 11.59
N LEU A 51 -11.61 -7.02 10.28
CA LEU A 51 -12.69 -7.05 9.31
C LEU A 51 -13.66 -8.21 9.57
N ASN A 52 -13.16 -9.37 9.99
CA ASN A 52 -13.98 -10.51 10.39
C ASN A 52 -14.76 -10.25 11.69
N LEU A 53 -14.23 -9.42 12.59
CA LEU A 53 -14.93 -8.98 13.82
C LEU A 53 -16.08 -8.01 13.53
N ASN A 54 -16.23 -7.55 12.28
CA ASN A 54 -17.33 -6.70 11.79
C ASN A 54 -17.54 -5.41 12.62
N ASN A 55 -16.48 -4.91 13.26
CA ASN A 55 -16.54 -3.66 14.01
C ASN A 55 -16.39 -2.48 13.04
N LEU A 56 -17.50 -1.77 12.82
CA LEU A 56 -17.61 -0.67 11.86
C LEU A 56 -16.60 0.45 12.15
N ARG A 57 -16.36 0.75 13.43
CA ARG A 57 -15.45 1.84 13.83
C ARG A 57 -14.00 1.53 13.45
N CYS A 58 -13.54 0.33 13.77
CA CYS A 58 -12.19 -0.10 13.41
C CYS A 58 -12.01 -0.21 11.89
N THR A 59 -13.03 -0.66 11.17
CA THR A 59 -13.01 -0.75 9.69
C THR A 59 -12.82 0.63 9.07
N TYR A 60 -13.52 1.64 9.57
CA TYR A 60 -13.37 3.02 9.13
C TYR A 60 -11.99 3.59 9.47
N ASP A 61 -11.48 3.38 10.69
CA ASP A 61 -10.14 3.84 11.09
C ASP A 61 -9.05 3.20 10.20
N ILE A 62 -9.20 1.92 9.86
CA ILE A 62 -8.31 1.21 8.93
C ILE A 62 -8.42 1.82 7.53
N ALA A 63 -9.63 2.09 7.02
CA ALA A 63 -9.81 2.74 5.73
C ALA A 63 -9.09 4.11 5.69
N VAL A 64 -9.24 4.92 6.73
CA VAL A 64 -8.55 6.21 6.82
C VAL A 64 -7.02 6.04 6.85
N CYS A 65 -6.51 5.02 7.56
CA CYS A 65 -5.07 4.72 7.59
C CYS A 65 -4.53 4.23 6.24
N LEU A 66 -5.32 3.45 5.50
CA LEU A 66 -4.93 2.87 4.21
C LEU A 66 -5.17 3.81 3.03
N ARG A 67 -5.80 4.97 3.27
CA ARG A 67 -5.95 6.03 2.28
C ARG A 67 -4.58 6.41 1.69
N GLY A 68 -4.53 6.53 0.38
CA GLY A 68 -3.34 6.75 -0.45
C GLY A 68 -2.69 5.47 -0.97
N HIS A 69 -3.07 4.29 -0.44
CA HIS A 69 -2.43 3.01 -0.75
C HIS A 69 -3.40 1.97 -1.33
N TYR A 70 -4.66 2.32 -1.61
CA TYR A 70 -5.66 1.33 -2.05
C TYR A 70 -5.27 0.67 -3.38
N VAL A 71 -4.65 1.42 -4.28
CA VAL A 71 -4.23 0.91 -5.60
C VAL A 71 -3.14 -0.16 -5.46
N GLU A 72 -2.16 0.07 -4.58
CA GLU A 72 -1.07 -0.89 -4.32
C GLU A 72 -1.59 -2.11 -3.59
N LEU A 73 -2.42 -1.92 -2.55
CA LEU A 73 -3.04 -3.01 -1.79
C LEU A 73 -3.89 -3.93 -2.67
N SER A 74 -4.65 -3.34 -3.60
CA SER A 74 -5.48 -4.09 -4.55
C SER A 74 -4.68 -4.99 -5.47
N CYS A 75 -3.39 -4.72 -5.68
CA CYS A 75 -2.49 -5.58 -6.45
C CYS A 75 -1.92 -6.75 -5.64
N THR A 76 -2.15 -6.81 -4.33
CA THR A 76 -1.66 -7.88 -3.45
C THR A 76 -2.75 -8.89 -3.13
N HIS A 77 -2.37 -10.15 -2.88
CA HIS A 77 -3.31 -11.23 -2.58
C HIS A 77 -4.16 -10.93 -1.34
N GLY A 78 -3.58 -10.33 -0.29
CA GLY A 78 -4.29 -10.00 0.95
C GLY A 78 -5.00 -8.65 0.92
N GLY A 79 -4.35 -7.63 0.35
CA GLY A 79 -4.89 -6.29 0.27
C GLY A 79 -6.15 -6.21 -0.58
N ARG A 80 -6.29 -7.03 -1.64
CA ARG A 80 -7.54 -7.07 -2.41
C ARG A 80 -8.75 -7.40 -1.53
N TYR A 81 -8.63 -8.36 -0.60
CA TYR A 81 -9.74 -8.73 0.27
C TYR A 81 -10.10 -7.60 1.23
N ILE A 82 -9.09 -6.87 1.73
CA ILE A 82 -9.29 -5.68 2.56
C ILE A 82 -10.07 -4.63 1.75
N VAL A 83 -9.60 -4.31 0.55
CA VAL A 83 -10.23 -3.30 -0.30
C VAL A 83 -11.63 -3.72 -0.75
N GLU A 84 -11.84 -5.00 -1.07
CA GLU A 84 -13.17 -5.57 -1.36
C GLU A 84 -14.12 -5.40 -0.16
N LYS A 85 -13.64 -5.67 1.07
CA LYS A 85 -14.43 -5.44 2.29
C LYS A 85 -14.71 -3.97 2.57
N LEU A 86 -13.78 -3.08 2.25
CA LEU A 86 -14.01 -1.65 2.34
C LEU A 86 -15.02 -1.17 1.29
N LEU A 87 -15.02 -1.77 0.09
CA LEU A 87 -15.98 -1.47 -0.96
C LEU A 87 -17.39 -1.97 -0.63
N GLU A 88 -17.54 -3.09 0.08
CA GLU A 88 -18.85 -3.61 0.55
C GLU A 88 -19.60 -2.61 1.46
N ARG A 89 -18.92 -1.64 2.06
CA ARG A 89 -19.52 -0.61 2.91
C ARG A 89 -19.60 0.70 2.15
N GLU A 90 -20.72 1.40 2.25
CA GLU A 90 -20.91 2.69 1.57
C GLU A 90 -19.93 3.75 2.07
N GLU A 91 -19.80 3.89 3.39
CA GLU A 91 -18.95 4.90 4.05
C GLU A 91 -17.47 4.80 3.64
N THR A 92 -16.91 3.60 3.63
CA THR A 92 -15.50 3.38 3.26
C THR A 92 -15.32 3.15 1.77
N GLY A 93 -16.33 2.62 1.08
CA GLY A 93 -16.29 2.37 -0.37
C GLY A 93 -16.20 3.66 -1.15
N VAL A 94 -16.85 4.73 -0.68
CA VAL A 94 -16.70 6.08 -1.25
C VAL A 94 -15.25 6.54 -1.19
N LEU A 95 -14.52 6.29 -0.09
CA LEU A 95 -13.10 6.67 0.04
C LEU A 95 -12.22 5.91 -0.95
N VAL A 96 -12.43 4.59 -1.07
CA VAL A 96 -11.68 3.74 -2.01
C VAL A 96 -11.92 4.20 -3.46
N VAL A 97 -13.18 4.45 -3.81
CA VAL A 97 -13.57 4.79 -5.18
C VAL A 97 -13.12 6.20 -5.53
N ALA A 98 -13.24 7.14 -4.60
CA ALA A 98 -12.70 8.48 -4.78
C ALA A 98 -11.20 8.43 -5.09
N GLU A 99 -10.43 7.61 -4.38
CA GLU A 99 -9.00 7.44 -4.66
C GLU A 99 -8.73 6.78 -6.01
N LEU A 100 -9.50 5.76 -6.40
CA LEU A 100 -9.41 5.15 -7.73
C LEU A 100 -9.73 6.16 -8.86
N LEU A 101 -10.65 7.09 -8.60
CA LEU A 101 -11.01 8.18 -9.51
C LEU A 101 -9.91 9.25 -9.58
N GLU A 102 -9.32 9.64 -8.44
CA GLU A 102 -8.20 10.58 -8.37
C GLU A 102 -6.90 10.01 -8.94
N CYS A 103 -6.76 8.68 -8.93
CA CYS A 103 -5.58 7.99 -9.45
C CYS A 103 -5.37 8.23 -10.96
N GLU A 104 -4.16 8.08 -11.47
CA GLU A 104 -3.89 8.23 -12.90
C GLU A 104 -4.55 7.11 -13.73
N ARG A 105 -4.87 7.40 -15.00
CA ARG A 105 -5.48 6.41 -15.91
C ARG A 105 -4.57 5.20 -16.12
N ASP A 106 -3.26 5.40 -16.24
CA ASP A 106 -2.28 4.33 -16.41
C ASP A 106 -2.19 3.40 -15.20
N LYS A 107 -2.27 3.97 -13.98
CA LYS A 107 -2.31 3.19 -12.75
C LYS A 107 -3.60 2.36 -12.65
N LEU A 108 -4.75 2.95 -12.99
CA LEU A 108 -6.03 2.25 -13.04
C LEU A 108 -6.03 1.12 -14.09
N LEU A 109 -5.43 1.37 -15.26
CA LEU A 109 -5.26 0.34 -16.29
C LEU A 109 -4.38 -0.81 -15.80
N ARG A 110 -3.27 -0.51 -15.13
CA ARG A 110 -2.37 -1.51 -14.56
C ARG A 110 -3.07 -2.31 -13.46
N LEU A 111 -3.91 -1.67 -12.65
CA LEU A 111 -4.74 -2.33 -11.65
C LEU A 111 -5.76 -3.27 -12.30
N ALA A 112 -6.48 -2.80 -13.32
CA ALA A 112 -7.47 -3.59 -14.05
C ALA A 112 -6.85 -4.81 -14.77
N ARG A 113 -5.59 -4.72 -15.17
CA ARG A 113 -4.83 -5.82 -15.78
C ARG A 113 -4.12 -6.73 -14.77
N SER A 114 -4.16 -6.39 -13.48
CA SER A 114 -3.54 -7.19 -12.41
C SER A 114 -4.38 -8.44 -12.13
N VAL A 115 -3.73 -9.54 -11.75
CA VAL A 115 -4.37 -10.82 -11.38
C VAL A 115 -5.29 -10.65 -10.17
N TYR A 116 -4.98 -9.71 -9.28
CA TYR A 116 -5.78 -9.41 -8.08
C TYR A 116 -6.58 -8.11 -8.21
N GLY A 117 -5.98 -7.09 -8.83
CA GLY A 117 -6.60 -5.77 -8.94
C GLY A 117 -7.85 -5.74 -9.81
N ASN A 118 -7.97 -6.65 -10.79
CA ASN A 118 -9.17 -6.75 -11.61
C ASN A 118 -10.43 -7.01 -10.77
N PHE A 119 -10.32 -7.84 -9.74
CA PHE A 119 -11.44 -8.15 -8.84
C PHE A 119 -11.90 -6.90 -8.10
N VAL A 120 -10.96 -6.08 -7.61
CA VAL A 120 -11.30 -4.82 -6.93
C VAL A 120 -12.01 -3.86 -7.87
N VAL A 121 -11.56 -3.72 -9.13
CA VAL A 121 -12.22 -2.85 -10.11
C VAL A 121 -13.62 -3.36 -10.46
N VAL A 122 -13.78 -4.66 -10.65
CA VAL A 122 -15.08 -5.30 -10.89
C VAL A 122 -16.01 -5.08 -9.69
N THR A 123 -15.53 -5.32 -8.48
CA THR A 123 -16.30 -5.12 -7.24
C THR A 123 -16.64 -3.64 -7.06
N ALA A 124 -15.72 -2.72 -7.32
CA ALA A 124 -15.99 -1.30 -7.29
C ALA A 124 -17.11 -0.93 -8.27
N LEU A 125 -17.07 -1.40 -9.52
CA LEU A 125 -18.14 -1.17 -10.51
C LEU A 125 -19.48 -1.80 -10.10
N LYS A 126 -19.47 -2.93 -9.38
CA LYS A 126 -20.69 -3.60 -8.92
C LYS A 126 -21.33 -2.96 -7.69
N VAL A 127 -20.51 -2.44 -6.77
CA VAL A 127 -20.98 -1.90 -5.49
C VAL A 127 -21.22 -0.40 -5.57
N THR A 128 -20.46 0.32 -6.39
CA THR A 128 -20.67 1.77 -6.58
C THR A 128 -21.98 2.07 -7.28
N ARG A 129 -22.64 3.13 -6.83
CA ARG A 129 -23.89 3.65 -7.40
C ARG A 129 -23.73 5.12 -7.74
N GLU A 130 -24.65 5.63 -8.56
CA GLU A 130 -24.80 7.06 -8.87
C GLU A 130 -23.56 7.71 -9.51
N ASP A 131 -23.06 8.80 -8.93
CA ASP A 131 -22.04 9.66 -9.51
C ASP A 131 -20.65 9.02 -9.54
N LEU A 132 -20.31 8.22 -8.52
CA LEU A 132 -19.04 7.52 -8.42
C LEU A 132 -18.90 6.44 -9.50
N TYR A 133 -19.98 5.69 -9.74
CA TYR A 133 -20.05 4.72 -10.82
C TYR A 133 -19.83 5.39 -12.18
N ARG A 134 -20.56 6.49 -12.43
CA ARG A 134 -20.43 7.26 -13.69
C ARG A 134 -19.02 7.82 -13.87
N GLY A 135 -18.38 8.27 -12.79
CA GLY A 135 -16.98 8.68 -12.78
C GLY A 135 -16.04 7.55 -13.20
N LEU A 136 -16.23 6.34 -12.66
CA LEU A 136 -15.38 5.18 -12.97
C LEU A 136 -15.54 4.77 -14.43
N VAL A 137 -16.79 4.69 -14.89
CA VAL A 137 -17.12 4.37 -16.29
C VAL A 137 -16.50 5.39 -17.24
N ASN A 138 -16.63 6.68 -16.97
CA ASN A 138 -16.05 7.74 -17.82
C ASN A 138 -14.53 7.65 -17.91
N LYS A 139 -13.87 7.21 -16.82
CA LYS A 139 -12.42 7.07 -16.75
C LYS A 139 -11.92 5.78 -17.40
N LEU A 140 -12.71 4.70 -17.33
CA LEU A 140 -12.40 3.39 -17.92
C LEU A 140 -12.83 3.24 -19.38
N LYS A 141 -13.87 3.93 -19.84
CA LYS A 141 -14.33 3.95 -21.25
C LYS A 141 -13.21 4.18 -22.27
N PRO A 142 -12.33 5.19 -22.13
CA PRO A 142 -11.22 5.39 -23.07
C PRO A 142 -10.16 4.26 -23.01
N LEU A 143 -10.15 3.47 -21.92
CA LEU A 143 -9.23 2.36 -21.71
C LEU A 143 -9.79 1.02 -22.22
N LEU A 144 -11.08 0.94 -22.56
CA LEU A 144 -11.73 -0.25 -23.15
C LEU A 144 -10.90 -0.99 -24.21
N PRO A 145 -10.37 -0.32 -25.26
CA PRO A 145 -9.58 -1.02 -26.29
C PRO A 145 -8.30 -1.66 -25.73
N LEU A 146 -7.75 -1.15 -24.63
CA LEU A 146 -6.59 -1.73 -23.94
C LEU A 146 -7.00 -2.86 -23.01
N LEU A 147 -8.15 -2.74 -22.33
CA LEU A 147 -8.70 -3.76 -21.44
C LEU A 147 -9.09 -5.04 -22.20
N ARG A 148 -9.63 -4.91 -23.42
CA ARG A 148 -9.96 -6.06 -24.29
C ARG A 148 -8.74 -6.89 -24.69
N ARG A 149 -7.52 -6.35 -24.58
CA ARG A 149 -6.28 -7.04 -24.97
C ARG A 149 -5.76 -7.99 -23.89
N SER A 150 -6.30 -7.94 -22.68
CA SER A 150 -5.87 -8.78 -21.56
C SER A 150 -7.05 -9.55 -21.00
N HIS A 151 -6.84 -10.85 -20.78
CA HIS A 151 -7.87 -11.74 -20.23
C HIS A 151 -8.28 -11.34 -18.80
N GLN A 152 -7.39 -10.72 -18.03
CA GLN A 152 -7.69 -10.28 -16.66
C GLN A 152 -8.70 -9.12 -16.64
N SER A 153 -8.66 -8.25 -17.64
CA SER A 153 -9.50 -7.06 -17.74
C SER A 153 -10.70 -7.22 -18.65
N ILE A 154 -10.91 -8.40 -19.26
CA ILE A 154 -11.99 -8.63 -20.21
C ILE A 154 -13.37 -8.48 -19.54
N THR A 155 -13.53 -9.01 -18.33
CA THR A 155 -14.77 -8.88 -17.55
C THR A 155 -15.09 -7.42 -17.22
N ILE A 156 -14.06 -6.60 -16.97
CA ILE A 156 -14.25 -5.16 -16.75
C ILE A 156 -14.76 -4.51 -18.04
N ALA A 157 -14.20 -4.86 -19.19
CA ALA A 157 -14.64 -4.34 -20.48
C ALA A 157 -16.09 -4.76 -20.78
N GLU A 158 -16.47 -6.00 -20.51
CA GLU A 158 -17.85 -6.49 -20.67
C GLU A 158 -18.84 -5.74 -19.78
N ILE A 159 -18.50 -5.50 -18.51
CA ILE A 159 -19.37 -4.72 -17.59
C ILE A 159 -19.58 -3.30 -18.12
N LEU A 160 -18.55 -2.69 -18.67
CA LEU A 160 -18.60 -1.33 -19.23
C LEU A 160 -19.37 -1.26 -20.56
N GLU A 161 -19.32 -2.31 -21.39
CA GLU A 161 -20.08 -2.43 -22.64
C GLU A 161 -21.56 -2.76 -22.38
N SER A 162 -21.87 -3.41 -21.25
CA SER A 162 -23.24 -3.68 -20.81
C SER A 162 -23.98 -2.44 -20.28
N VAL A 163 -23.31 -1.28 -20.19
CA VAL A 163 -23.93 -0.02 -19.76
C VAL A 163 -24.59 0.66 -20.97
N PRO A 164 -25.92 0.86 -20.97
CA PRO A 164 -26.64 1.49 -22.09
C PRO A 164 -26.27 2.97 -22.30
#